data_AF-A0A3R7EIA1-F1
#
_entry.id   AF-A0A3R7EIA1-F1
#
_cell.length_a   1.000
_cell.length_b   1.000
_cell.length_c   1.000
_cell.angle_alpha   90.00
_cell.angle_beta   90.00
_cell.angle_gamma   90.00
#
_symmetry.space_group_name_H-M   'P 1'
#
loop_
_entity.id
_entity.type
_entity.pdbx_description
1 polymer ?
#
loop_
_entity_poly.entity_id
_entity_poly.type
_entity_poly.pdbx_seq_one_letter_code
_entity_poly.pdbx_strand_id
1 'polypeptide(L)'
;MTDTVKIISPIDGSVYAERPLATEVEIEASVIRAKAARHAWAETTIIERQKILTHFIDYLLLMNDEIVPELAWQMGRPIRFGGEKRGVEERARYMIELATEALAP
;
A
#
# COMPACT_ATOMS: atom_id res chain seq x y z
N MET A 1 4.98 17.72 19.64
CA MET A 1 4.26 16.43 19.54
C MET A 1 3.38 16.53 18.32
N THR A 2 3.36 15.52 17.45
CA THR A 2 2.42 15.51 16.33
C THR A 2 1.06 15.09 16.83
N ASP A 3 0.02 15.68 16.24
CA ASP A 3 -1.33 15.23 16.48
C ASP A 3 -1.43 13.75 16.06
N THR A 4 -2.17 12.98 16.85
CA THR A 4 -2.33 11.54 16.61
C THR A 4 -3.74 11.29 16.10
N VAL A 5 -3.82 10.66 14.93
CA VAL A 5 -5.10 10.21 14.37
C VAL A 5 -5.53 8.96 15.12
N LYS A 6 -6.75 9.01 15.67
CA LYS A 6 -7.40 7.86 16.26
C LYS A 6 -8.32 7.22 15.24
N ILE A 7 -8.10 5.94 14.98
CA ILE A 7 -8.97 5.11 14.16
C ILE A 7 -9.99 4.50 15.11
N ILE A 8 -11.22 5.01 15.06
CA ILE A 8 -12.31 4.54 15.91
C ILE A 8 -13.06 3.44 15.16
N SER A 9 -13.25 2.30 15.80
CA SER A 9 -13.99 1.21 15.17
C SER A 9 -15.48 1.52 15.10
N PRO A 10 -16.12 1.35 13.93
CA PRO A 10 -17.57 1.45 13.84
C PRO A 10 -18.30 0.22 14.43
N ILE A 11 -17.57 -0.83 14.82
CA ILE A 11 -18.16 -2.05 15.41
C ILE A 11 -18.66 -1.77 16.83
N ASP A 12 -17.85 -1.08 17.63
CA ASP A 12 -18.12 -0.88 19.07
C ASP A 12 -17.77 0.52 19.60
N GLY A 13 -17.26 1.41 18.74
CA GLY A 13 -16.85 2.77 19.13
C GLY A 13 -15.51 2.85 19.86
N SER A 14 -14.78 1.74 19.99
CA SER A 14 -13.45 1.72 20.63
C SER A 14 -12.37 2.33 19.74
N VAL A 15 -11.26 2.77 20.34
CA VAL A 15 -10.05 3.14 19.60
C VAL A 15 -9.38 1.84 19.12
N TYR A 16 -9.42 1.56 17.83
CA TYR A 16 -8.78 0.39 17.24
C TYR A 16 -7.28 0.59 17.07
N ALA A 17 -6.87 1.77 16.60
CA ALA A 17 -5.47 2.10 16.40
C ALA A 17 -5.22 3.61 16.52
N GLU A 18 -3.99 3.98 16.87
CA GLU A 18 -3.52 5.35 16.91
C GLU A 18 -2.31 5.49 16.00
N ARG A 19 -2.30 6.54 15.16
CA ARG A 19 -1.23 6.81 14.20
C ARG A 19 -0.76 8.26 14.34
N PRO A 20 0.50 8.51 14.71
CA PRO A 20 1.01 9.88 14.76
C PRO A 20 1.01 10.46 13.34
N LEU A 21 0.58 11.71 13.19
CA LEU A 21 0.80 12.45 11.96
C LEU A 21 2.30 12.67 11.77
N ALA A 22 2.73 12.71 10.50
CA ALA A 22 4.10 13.07 10.18
C ALA A 22 4.35 14.55 10.50
N THR A 23 5.49 14.85 11.11
CA THR A 23 6.01 16.21 11.25
C THR A 23 6.43 16.78 9.89
N GLU A 24 6.55 18.10 9.80
CA GLU A 24 7.15 18.78 8.66
C GLU A 24 8.55 18.21 8.32
N VAL A 25 9.37 17.97 9.35
CA VAL A 25 10.72 17.40 9.20
C VAL A 25 10.68 15.98 8.63
N GLU A 26 9.77 15.12 9.10
CA GLU A 26 9.62 13.75 8.58
C GLU A 26 9.10 13.73 7.14
N ILE A 27 8.21 14.66 6.79
CA ILE A 27 7.71 14.84 5.42
C ILE A 27 8.86 15.25 4.50
N GLU A 28 9.61 16.30 4.88
CA GLU A 28 10.76 16.79 4.12
C GLU A 28 11.80 15.68 3.94
N ALA A 29 12.16 14.98 5.02
CA ALA A 29 13.10 13.88 4.97
C ALA A 29 12.62 12.73 4.06
N SER A 30 11.31 12.44 4.05
CA SER A 30 10.74 11.40 3.18
C SER A 30 10.84 11.77 1.70
N VAL A 31 10.59 13.03 1.35
CA VAL A 31 10.74 13.54 -0.02
C VAL A 31 12.21 13.53 -0.45
N ILE A 32 13.14 13.93 0.43
CA ILE A 32 14.59 13.89 0.16
C ILE A 32 15.03 12.44 -0.12
N ARG A 33 14.64 11.48 0.71
CA ARG A 33 14.95 10.06 0.50
C ARG A 33 14.39 9.53 -0.82
N ALA A 34 13.14 9.88 -1.15
CA ALA A 34 12.52 9.47 -2.41
C ALA A 34 13.27 10.04 -3.62
N LYS A 35 13.68 11.32 -3.57
CA LYS A 35 14.49 11.95 -4.63
C LYS A 35 15.85 11.27 -4.79
N ALA A 36 16.53 10.95 -3.69
CA ALA A 36 17.81 10.25 -3.73
C ALA A 36 17.66 8.83 -4.33
N ALA A 37 16.62 8.09 -3.92
CA ALA A 37 16.35 6.74 -4.41
C ALA A 37 15.92 6.70 -5.89
N ARG A 38 15.36 7.79 -6.42
CA ARG A 38 14.87 7.88 -7.81
C ARG A 38 15.94 7.49 -8.82
N HIS A 39 17.20 7.87 -8.62
CA HIS A 39 18.28 7.57 -9.56
C HIS A 39 18.52 6.06 -9.70
N ALA A 40 18.76 5.37 -8.58
CA ALA A 40 18.93 3.91 -8.58
C ALA A 40 17.67 3.18 -9.08
N TRP A 41 16.48 3.69 -8.73
CA TRP A 41 15.23 3.13 -9.24
C TRP A 41 15.10 3.31 -10.76
N ALA A 42 15.52 4.45 -11.32
CA ALA A 42 15.51 4.70 -12.76
C ALA A 42 16.42 3.74 -13.53
N GLU A 43 17.54 3.33 -12.94
CA GLU A 43 18.47 2.34 -13.52
C GLU A 43 17.95 0.90 -13.45
N THR A 44 16.99 0.61 -12.56
CA THR A 44 16.35 -0.70 -12.48
C THR A 44 15.53 -0.95 -13.74
N THR A 45 15.78 -2.07 -14.42
CA THR A 45 15.10 -2.39 -15.69
C THR A 45 13.60 -2.59 -15.49
N ILE A 46 12.78 -2.36 -16.53
CA ILE A 46 11.34 -2.60 -16.45
C ILE A 46 11.04 -4.05 -16.04
N ILE A 47 11.79 -5.01 -16.57
CA ILE A 47 11.66 -6.44 -16.22
C ILE A 47 11.90 -6.68 -14.73
N GLU A 48 12.90 -6.05 -14.12
CA GLU A 48 13.15 -6.18 -12.68
C GLU A 48 12.07 -5.52 -11.84
N ARG A 49 11.58 -4.35 -12.24
CA ARG A 49 10.46 -3.68 -11.56
C ARG A 49 9.19 -4.53 -11.62
N GLN A 50 8.91 -5.14 -12.77
CA GLN A 50 7.79 -6.07 -12.92
C GLN A 50 7.91 -7.23 -11.93
N LYS A 51 9.08 -7.87 -11.82
CA LYS A 51 9.31 -8.96 -10.84
C LYS A 51 9.06 -8.51 -9.40
N ILE A 52 9.61 -7.35 -9.00
CA ILE A 52 9.44 -6.79 -7.66
C ILE A 52 7.94 -6.55 -7.36
N LEU A 53 7.23 -5.92 -8.28
CA LEU A 53 5.82 -5.58 -8.10
C LEU A 53 4.92 -6.82 -8.15
N THR A 54 5.23 -7.82 -8.99
CA THR A 54 4.50 -9.10 -9.01
C THR A 54 4.64 -9.79 -7.67
N HIS A 55 5.86 -9.91 -7.12
CA HIS A 55 6.05 -10.49 -5.79
C HIS A 55 5.30 -9.70 -4.72
N PHE A 56 5.33 -8.37 -4.76
CA PHE A 56 4.58 -7.54 -3.82
C PHE A 56 3.08 -7.85 -3.84
N ILE A 57 2.47 -7.96 -5.04
CA ILE A 57 1.05 -8.30 -5.18
C ILE A 57 0.76 -9.71 -4.68
N ASP A 58 1.62 -10.68 -5.00
CA ASP A 58 1.45 -12.06 -4.54
C ASP A 58 1.46 -12.14 -3.01
N TYR A 59 2.42 -11.46 -2.34
CA TYR A 59 2.46 -11.39 -0.88
C TYR A 59 1.25 -10.66 -0.30
N LEU A 60 0.83 -9.53 -0.91
CA LEU A 60 -0.34 -8.79 -0.46
C LEU A 60 -1.60 -9.67 -0.49
N LEU A 61 -1.75 -10.53 -1.49
CA LEU A 61 -2.90 -11.44 -1.62
C LEU A 61 -2.91 -12.50 -0.52
N LEU A 62 -1.75 -13.03 -0.14
CA LEU A 62 -1.61 -14.02 0.93
C LEU A 62 -2.03 -13.48 2.31
N MET A 63 -1.93 -12.18 2.56
CA MET A 63 -2.28 -11.56 3.84
C MET A 63 -3.80 -11.40 4.06
N ASN A 64 -4.64 -12.29 3.53
CA ASN A 64 -6.11 -12.13 3.60
C ASN A 64 -6.63 -12.25 5.03
N ASP A 65 -6.09 -13.22 5.77
CA ASP A 65 -6.53 -13.50 7.15
C ASP A 65 -6.19 -12.37 8.13
N GLU A 66 -5.19 -11.55 7.80
CA GLU A 66 -4.80 -10.37 8.57
C GLU A 66 -5.58 -9.12 8.15
N ILE A 67 -5.61 -8.83 6.83
CA ILE A 67 -6.18 -7.59 6.31
C ILE A 67 -7.71 -7.57 6.43
N VAL A 68 -8.40 -8.69 6.29
CA VAL A 68 -9.88 -8.71 6.32
C VAL A 68 -10.43 -8.34 7.69
N PRO A 69 -9.98 -8.93 8.81
CA PRO A 69 -10.35 -8.46 10.14
C PRO A 69 -9.98 -7.00 10.35
N GLU A 70 -8.78 -6.57 9.94
CA GLU A 70 -8.34 -5.18 10.09
C GLU A 70 -9.29 -4.20 9.39
N LEU A 71 -9.69 -4.47 8.15
CA LEU A 71 -10.68 -3.65 7.43
C LEU A 71 -12.05 -3.65 8.13
N ALA A 72 -12.49 -4.80 8.66
CA ALA A 72 -13.74 -4.87 9.41
C ALA A 72 -13.69 -3.94 10.64
N TRP A 73 -12.60 -3.98 11.40
CA TRP A 73 -12.41 -3.14 12.57
C TRP A 73 -12.25 -1.66 12.22
N GLN A 74 -11.60 -1.30 11.11
CA GLN A 74 -11.35 0.11 10.78
C GLN A 74 -12.51 0.81 10.06
N MET A 75 -13.28 0.07 9.23
CA MET A 75 -14.30 0.67 8.37
C MET A 75 -15.64 -0.09 8.35
N GLY A 76 -15.82 -1.09 9.22
CA GLY A 76 -17.11 -1.79 9.39
C GLY A 76 -17.47 -2.73 8.24
N ARG A 77 -16.50 -3.02 7.36
CA ARG A 77 -16.71 -3.90 6.21
C ARG A 77 -16.94 -5.33 6.69
N PRO A 78 -18.07 -5.99 6.36
CA PRO A 78 -18.31 -7.36 6.81
C PRO A 78 -17.26 -8.35 6.27
N ILE A 79 -16.68 -9.15 7.16
CA ILE A 79 -15.64 -10.16 6.85
C ILE A 79 -16.04 -11.11 5.71
N ARG A 80 -17.34 -11.43 5.60
CA ARG A 80 -17.87 -12.30 4.53
C ARG A 80 -17.55 -11.84 3.11
N PHE A 81 -17.20 -10.56 2.91
CA PHE A 81 -16.81 -10.02 1.61
C PHE A 81 -15.31 -10.13 1.30
N GLY A 82 -14.51 -10.71 2.22
CA GLY A 82 -13.07 -10.96 2.02
C GLY A 82 -12.22 -9.69 1.88
N GLY A 83 -10.98 -9.82 1.44
CA GLY A 83 -10.06 -8.69 1.24
C GLY A 83 -10.44 -7.96 -0.03
N GLU A 84 -10.46 -6.63 -0.01
CA GLU A 84 -10.81 -5.76 -1.15
C GLU A 84 -9.76 -5.79 -2.28
N LYS A 85 -9.06 -6.92 -2.41
CA LYS A 85 -7.80 -7.09 -3.12
C LYS A 85 -8.00 -7.46 -4.59
N ARG A 86 -9.16 -8.00 -5.00
CA ARG A 86 -9.39 -8.38 -6.41
C ARG A 86 -9.18 -7.19 -7.36
N GLY A 87 -9.78 -6.04 -7.04
CA GLY A 87 -9.58 -4.83 -7.85
C GLY A 87 -8.14 -4.29 -7.79
N VAL A 88 -7.43 -4.51 -6.67
CA VAL A 88 -6.01 -4.16 -6.54
C VAL A 88 -5.17 -5.07 -7.43
N GLU A 89 -5.39 -6.37 -7.37
CA GLU A 89 -4.72 -7.38 -8.17
C GLU A 89 -4.92 -7.13 -9.66
N GLU A 90 -6.16 -7.01 -10.12
CA GLU A 90 -6.48 -6.80 -11.54
C GLU A 90 -5.75 -5.58 -12.11
N ARG A 91 -5.84 -4.43 -11.42
CA ARG A 91 -5.18 -3.20 -11.86
C ARG A 91 -3.67 -3.30 -11.78
N ALA A 92 -3.12 -3.89 -10.72
CA ALA A 92 -1.69 -4.00 -10.56
C ALA A 92 -1.08 -4.94 -11.60
N ARG A 93 -1.65 -6.14 -11.79
CA ARG A 93 -1.16 -7.10 -12.80
C ARG A 93 -1.25 -6.52 -14.21
N TYR A 94 -2.36 -5.85 -14.55
CA TYR A 94 -2.48 -5.17 -15.83
C TYR A 94 -1.39 -4.11 -16.05
N MET A 95 -1.17 -3.22 -15.08
CA MET A 95 -0.15 -2.18 -15.20
C MET A 95 1.28 -2.75 -15.27
N ILE A 96 1.54 -3.84 -14.53
CA ILE A 96 2.81 -4.56 -14.58
C ILE A 96 3.04 -5.11 -15.98
N GLU A 97 2.09 -5.85 -16.56
CA GLU A 97 2.22 -6.44 -17.90
C GLU A 97 2.37 -5.37 -18.98
N LEU A 98 1.57 -4.31 -18.92
CA LEU A 98 1.58 -3.21 -19.89
C LEU A 98 2.89 -2.41 -19.90
N ALA A 99 3.63 -2.39 -18.78
CA ALA A 99 4.77 -1.49 -18.58
C ALA A 99 5.86 -1.62 -19.66
N THR A 100 6.12 -2.83 -20.18
CA THR A 100 7.15 -3.04 -21.21
C THR A 100 6.81 -2.32 -22.51
N GLU A 101 5.54 -2.38 -22.93
CA GLU A 101 5.07 -1.73 -24.16
C GLU A 101 4.91 -0.22 -23.95
N ALA A 102 4.21 0.18 -22.88
CA ALA A 102 3.85 1.57 -22.65
C ALA A 102 5.03 2.48 -22.28
N LEU A 103 6.15 1.90 -21.82
CA LEU A 103 7.37 2.64 -21.44
C LEU A 103 8.55 2.35 -22.37
N ALA A 104 8.30 1.74 -23.53
CA ALA A 104 9.32 1.60 -24.57
C ALA A 104 9.80 3.00 -25.04
N PRO A 105 11.10 3.15 -25.37
CA PRO A 105 11.69 4.43 -25.78
C PRO A 105 11.21 4.94 -27.14
#